data_AF-A0AA97BZX7-F1
#
_entry.id   AF-A0AA97BZX7-F1
#
_cell.length_a   1.000
_cell.length_b   1.000
_cell.length_c   1.000
_cell.angle_alpha   90.00
_cell.angle_beta   90.00
_cell.angle_gamma   90.00
#
_symmetry.space_group_name_H-M   'P 1'
#
loop_
_entity.id
_entity.type
_entity.pdbx_description
1 polymer ?
#
loop_
_entity_poly.entity_id
_entity_poly.type
_entity_poly.pdbx_seq_one_letter_code
_entity_poly.pdbx_strand_id
1 'polypeptide(L)'
;MKKLTIIALAFATSGVTFAASAEVGFDQSQSFNPNEPSIRVGKTEGTGGGHAGAIGDPGIGVQTVYGGKIISFSGLTKMAPKKQGNEAHVISMPNSPGSHNKMGVFNFAKVADAEVYFGEWSSTGQVNDATHTAYYSGKDITTNMPTAGTAEYSVKGISQYNGGAMAAGTLTANFGTKSLAGNIGATNIDATIKNNATFAGDATLNGALGETRGHFFGDQAKHIAGVTEFSDHSKDMAFGGSRGNISQ
;
A
#
# COMPACT_ATOMS: atom_id res chain seq x y z
N MET A 1 1.20 62.79 -41.09
CA MET A 1 2.17 62.13 -40.18
C MET A 1 1.34 61.59 -39.00
N LYS A 2 1.28 60.34 -38.56
CA LYS A 2 1.81 59.01 -38.92
C LYS A 2 0.67 58.01 -38.62
N LYS A 3 0.51 56.95 -39.41
CA LYS A 3 -0.42 55.84 -39.11
C LYS A 3 0.13 55.05 -37.92
N LEU A 4 -0.66 54.86 -36.85
CA LEU A 4 -0.31 53.93 -35.77
C LEU A 4 -0.79 52.52 -36.17
N THR A 5 0.18 51.65 -36.44
CA THR A 5 -0.06 50.21 -36.60
C THR A 5 -0.13 49.58 -35.21
N ILE A 6 -1.30 49.07 -34.82
CA ILE A 6 -1.46 48.28 -33.59
C ILE A 6 -0.99 46.86 -33.92
N ILE A 7 0.20 46.50 -33.45
CA ILE A 7 0.69 45.12 -33.45
C ILE A 7 0.13 44.46 -32.20
N ALA A 8 -0.87 43.60 -32.36
CA ALA A 8 -1.36 42.74 -31.29
C ALA A 8 -0.30 41.66 -31.02
N LEU A 9 0.43 41.80 -29.91
CA LEU A 9 1.40 40.82 -29.45
C LEU A 9 0.64 39.72 -28.69
N ALA A 10 0.40 38.59 -29.36
CA ALA A 10 -0.15 37.39 -28.71
C ALA A 10 0.92 36.79 -27.79
N PHE A 11 0.75 36.94 -26.48
CA PHE A 11 1.53 36.18 -25.49
C PHE A 11 1.05 34.72 -25.51
N ALA A 12 1.82 33.85 -26.17
CA ALA A 12 1.70 32.42 -25.96
C ALA A 12 2.21 32.09 -24.55
N THR A 13 1.30 31.97 -23.59
CA THR A 13 1.63 31.40 -22.29
C THR A 13 1.89 29.91 -22.48
N SER A 14 3.15 29.52 -22.59
CA SER A 14 3.56 28.12 -22.40
C SER A 14 3.22 27.74 -20.96
N GLY A 15 2.07 27.09 -20.78
CA GLY A 15 1.71 26.46 -19.52
C GLY A 15 2.73 25.37 -19.23
N VAL A 16 3.64 25.65 -18.29
CA VAL A 16 4.43 24.60 -17.66
C VAL A 16 3.43 23.84 -16.78
N THR A 17 2.88 22.75 -17.29
CA THR A 17 2.21 21.77 -16.44
C THR A 17 3.30 21.16 -15.57
N PHE A 18 3.42 21.66 -14.33
CA PHE A 18 4.08 20.89 -13.30
C PHE A 18 3.30 19.59 -13.19
N ALA A 19 3.88 18.49 -13.68
CA ALA A 19 3.38 17.16 -13.38
C ALA A 19 3.46 17.03 -11.85
N ALA A 20 2.35 17.29 -11.16
CA ALA A 20 2.20 16.94 -9.77
C ALA A 20 2.50 15.44 -9.71
N SER A 21 3.66 15.07 -9.16
CA SER A 21 3.98 13.66 -8.98
C SER A 21 2.90 13.09 -8.08
N ALA A 22 2.22 12.05 -8.55
CA ALA A 22 1.17 11.40 -7.80
C ALA A 22 1.65 11.06 -6.38
N GLU A 23 0.89 11.48 -5.39
CA GLU A 23 1.24 11.26 -3.99
C GLU A 23 1.19 9.77 -3.66
N VAL A 24 2.15 9.29 -2.86
CA VAL A 24 2.21 7.91 -2.38
C VAL A 24 1.65 7.86 -0.98
N GLY A 25 0.61 7.04 -0.78
CA GLY A 25 0.05 6.72 0.53
C GLY A 25 0.61 5.40 1.03
N PHE A 26 1.00 5.35 2.30
CA PHE A 26 1.62 4.18 2.91
C PHE A 26 1.39 4.18 4.41
N ASP A 27 1.41 2.99 5.01
CA ASP A 27 1.45 2.78 6.46
C ASP A 27 1.93 1.35 6.74
N GLN A 28 2.29 1.08 8.00
CA GLN A 28 2.76 -0.20 8.50
C GLN A 28 2.31 -0.42 9.95
N SER A 29 2.11 -1.68 10.35
CA SER A 29 1.62 -2.01 11.69
C SER A 29 2.67 -1.84 12.77
N GLN A 30 3.96 -2.03 12.47
CA GLN A 30 5.05 -1.75 13.38
C GLN A 30 5.92 -0.61 12.85
N SER A 31 6.36 0.29 13.73
CA SER A 31 7.21 1.42 13.33
C SER A 31 8.61 0.98 12.93
N PHE A 32 9.22 1.71 11.98
CA PHE A 32 10.62 1.51 11.61
C PHE A 32 11.55 1.82 12.78
N ASN A 33 12.50 0.91 13.05
CA ASN A 33 13.54 1.10 14.04
C ASN A 33 14.92 1.01 13.35
N PRO A 34 15.71 2.09 13.30
CA PRO A 34 16.99 2.09 12.60
C PRO A 34 18.06 1.20 13.27
N ASN A 35 17.82 0.75 14.50
CA ASN A 35 18.77 -0.05 15.29
C ASN A 35 18.42 -1.53 15.38
N GLU A 36 17.24 -1.93 14.91
CA GLU A 36 16.73 -3.30 15.01
C GLU A 36 16.19 -3.77 13.66
N PRO A 37 16.12 -5.10 13.41
CA PRO A 37 15.48 -5.64 12.21
C PRO A 37 14.04 -5.12 12.08
N SER A 38 13.83 -4.26 11.11
CA SER A 38 12.53 -3.65 10.81
C SER A 38 12.46 -3.25 9.35
N ILE A 39 11.26 -2.91 8.87
CA ILE A 39 11.04 -2.37 7.54
C ILE A 39 10.49 -0.95 7.58
N ARG A 40 10.65 -0.25 6.46
CA ARG A 40 9.93 1.00 6.18
C ARG A 40 9.34 0.95 4.78
N VAL A 41 8.10 1.36 4.64
CA VAL A 41 7.45 1.56 3.34
C VAL A 41 7.35 3.04 2.99
N GLY A 42 7.21 3.35 1.69
CA GLY A 42 7.05 4.72 1.23
C GLY A 42 7.55 4.93 -0.20
N LYS A 43 8.06 6.12 -0.47
CA LYS A 43 8.56 6.51 -1.80
C LYS A 43 9.94 5.90 -2.06
N THR A 44 10.12 5.34 -3.25
CA THR A 44 11.39 4.77 -3.72
C THR A 44 12.49 5.83 -3.72
N GLU A 45 13.59 5.52 -3.02
CA GLU A 45 14.77 6.39 -2.82
C GLU A 45 15.96 5.95 -3.70
N GLY A 46 15.94 4.71 -4.20
CA GLY A 46 17.04 4.12 -4.96
C GLY A 46 16.58 3.40 -6.20
N THR A 47 17.33 3.59 -7.29
CA THR A 47 17.15 2.87 -8.54
C THR A 47 18.50 2.27 -8.94
N GLY A 48 18.60 0.94 -8.94
CA GLY A 48 19.82 0.25 -9.32
C GLY A 48 19.69 -1.27 -9.23
N GLY A 49 20.49 -2.00 -10.02
CA GLY A 49 20.44 -3.46 -10.07
C GLY A 49 19.15 -4.04 -10.64
N GLY A 50 18.95 -5.34 -10.49
CA GLY A 50 17.81 -6.08 -11.11
C GLY A 50 16.42 -5.76 -10.56
N HIS A 51 16.32 -4.96 -9.50
CA HIS A 51 15.09 -4.62 -8.78
C HIS A 51 14.82 -3.10 -8.82
N ALA A 52 15.37 -2.41 -9.82
CA ALA A 52 15.11 -0.99 -10.04
C ALA A 52 13.64 -0.71 -10.41
N GLY A 53 13.12 0.42 -9.93
CA GLY A 53 11.87 1.04 -10.38
C GLY A 53 12.07 2.54 -10.57
N ALA A 54 11.00 3.35 -10.59
CA ALA A 54 11.14 4.79 -10.65
C ALA A 54 11.29 5.40 -9.25
N ILE A 55 12.10 6.46 -9.13
CA ILE A 55 12.15 7.27 -7.90
C ILE A 55 10.76 7.84 -7.63
N GLY A 56 10.34 7.83 -6.36
CA GLY A 56 9.04 8.34 -5.94
C GLY A 56 7.90 7.32 -6.03
N ASP A 57 8.07 6.19 -6.72
CA ASP A 57 7.05 5.13 -6.76
C ASP A 57 6.97 4.37 -5.42
N PRO A 58 5.86 3.65 -5.14
CA PRO A 58 5.71 2.81 -3.95
C PRO A 58 6.83 1.78 -3.80
N GLY A 59 7.30 1.64 -2.57
CA GLY A 59 8.44 0.78 -2.27
C GLY A 59 8.55 0.37 -0.81
N ILE A 60 9.55 -0.46 -0.56
CA ILE A 60 9.93 -0.98 0.75
C ILE A 60 11.44 -0.95 0.94
N GLY A 61 11.88 -0.69 2.16
CA GLY A 61 13.26 -0.78 2.60
C GLY A 61 13.37 -1.62 3.88
N VAL A 62 14.49 -2.29 4.05
CA VAL A 62 14.76 -3.20 5.17
C VAL A 62 15.95 -2.68 5.93
N GLN A 63 15.84 -2.50 7.24
CA GLN A 63 16.88 -1.88 8.08
C GLN A 63 18.26 -2.50 7.84
N THR A 64 18.31 -3.84 7.78
CA THR A 64 19.54 -4.62 7.61
C THR A 64 20.18 -4.49 6.23
N VAL A 65 19.45 -3.96 5.24
CA VAL A 65 19.88 -3.80 3.86
C VAL A 65 20.01 -2.31 3.55
N TYR A 66 21.25 -1.83 3.51
CA TYR A 66 21.58 -0.43 3.25
C TYR A 66 20.82 0.56 4.15
N GLY A 67 20.57 0.21 5.41
CA GLY A 67 19.94 1.08 6.40
C GLY A 67 18.46 1.37 6.15
N GLY A 68 17.75 0.50 5.41
CA GLY A 68 16.35 0.71 5.08
C GLY A 68 16.10 1.59 3.86
N LYS A 69 17.08 1.71 2.95
CA LYS A 69 16.89 2.43 1.69
C LYS A 69 15.72 1.81 0.91
N ILE A 70 14.75 2.65 0.54
CA ILE A 70 13.51 2.18 -0.09
C ILE A 70 13.73 1.90 -1.58
N ILE A 71 13.39 0.68 -2.02
CA ILE A 71 13.37 0.25 -3.43
C ILE A 71 11.95 -0.08 -3.89
N SER A 72 11.70 0.01 -5.19
CA SER A 72 10.33 -0.06 -5.73
C SER A 72 9.76 -1.48 -5.70
N PHE A 73 8.49 -1.60 -5.31
CA PHE A 73 7.74 -2.85 -5.44
C PHE A 73 7.61 -3.31 -6.89
N SER A 74 7.48 -2.39 -7.85
CA SER A 74 7.39 -2.72 -9.28
C SER A 74 8.67 -3.41 -9.81
N GLY A 75 9.83 -3.08 -9.24
CA GLY A 75 11.09 -3.78 -9.51
C GLY A 75 11.12 -5.16 -8.86
N LEU A 76 10.64 -5.25 -7.61
CA LEU A 76 10.58 -6.52 -6.87
C LEU A 76 9.65 -7.55 -7.51
N THR A 77 8.50 -7.15 -8.05
CA THR A 77 7.58 -8.10 -8.70
C THR A 77 8.20 -8.79 -9.91
N LYS A 78 9.11 -8.11 -10.63
CA LYS A 78 9.87 -8.68 -11.76
C LYS A 78 10.90 -9.71 -11.30
N MET A 79 11.54 -9.46 -10.16
CA MET A 79 12.55 -10.34 -9.58
C MET A 79 11.97 -11.56 -8.86
N ALA A 80 10.78 -11.41 -8.29
CA ALA A 80 10.10 -12.45 -7.53
C ALA A 80 8.73 -12.75 -8.15
N PRO A 81 8.66 -13.31 -9.38
CA PRO A 81 7.39 -13.65 -9.99
C PRO A 81 6.59 -14.61 -9.09
N LYS A 82 5.27 -14.49 -9.09
CA LYS A 82 4.40 -15.38 -8.30
C LYS A 82 4.60 -16.82 -8.77
N LYS A 83 4.79 -17.72 -7.81
CA LYS A 83 4.78 -19.17 -8.08
C LYS A 83 3.37 -19.59 -8.46
N GLN A 84 3.26 -20.63 -9.29
CA GLN A 84 1.96 -21.20 -9.65
C GLN A 84 1.18 -21.58 -8.38
N GLY A 85 -0.10 -21.17 -8.32
CA GLY A 85 -0.97 -21.41 -7.16
C GLY A 85 -0.87 -20.38 -6.04
N ASN A 86 0.11 -19.47 -6.07
CA ASN A 86 0.24 -18.41 -5.06
C ASN A 86 -0.39 -17.10 -5.53
N GLU A 87 -1.13 -16.46 -4.63
CA GLU A 87 -1.65 -15.10 -4.83
C GLU A 87 -0.60 -14.01 -4.48
N ALA A 88 0.46 -14.35 -3.74
CA ALA A 88 1.54 -13.43 -3.35
C ALA A 88 2.87 -13.68 -4.09
N HIS A 89 3.65 -12.60 -4.25
CA HIS A 89 5.08 -12.65 -4.48
C HIS A 89 5.78 -13.02 -3.17
N VAL A 90 6.79 -13.89 -3.23
CA VAL A 90 7.51 -14.37 -2.05
C VAL A 90 9.00 -14.13 -2.24
N ILE A 91 9.62 -13.43 -1.29
CA ILE A 91 11.08 -13.24 -1.23
C ILE A 91 11.54 -13.74 0.13
N SER A 92 12.50 -14.65 0.18
CA SER A 92 13.02 -15.20 1.45
C SER A 92 14.54 -15.17 1.45
N MET A 93 15.10 -14.32 2.31
CA MET A 93 16.54 -14.17 2.53
C MET A 93 16.89 -13.97 4.02
N PRO A 94 16.35 -14.76 4.97
CA PRO A 94 16.66 -14.59 6.39
C PRO A 94 18.12 -14.93 6.71
N ASN A 95 18.73 -15.85 5.94
CA ASN A 95 20.10 -16.35 6.16
C ASN A 95 20.94 -16.39 4.88
N SER A 96 20.58 -15.61 3.86
CA SER A 96 21.27 -15.64 2.56
C SER A 96 22.65 -14.96 2.63
N PRO A 97 23.70 -15.52 2.02
CA PRO A 97 24.99 -14.85 1.94
C PRO A 97 24.93 -13.61 1.04
N GLY A 98 25.83 -12.64 1.26
CA GLY A 98 25.99 -11.46 0.40
C GLY A 98 25.28 -10.20 0.90
N SER A 99 25.03 -9.27 -0.02
CA SER A 99 24.56 -7.91 0.31
C SER A 99 23.12 -7.81 0.81
N HIS A 100 22.34 -8.89 0.71
CA HIS A 100 20.96 -8.99 1.18
C HIS A 100 20.83 -9.99 2.35
N ASN A 101 21.93 -10.22 3.08
CA ASN A 101 21.90 -11.07 4.27
C ASN A 101 20.98 -10.48 5.33
N LYS A 102 20.23 -11.34 6.03
CA LYS A 102 19.24 -10.97 7.06
C LYS A 102 18.18 -9.99 6.57
N MET A 103 17.84 -10.03 5.28
CA MET A 103 16.76 -9.22 4.73
C MET A 103 15.38 -9.73 5.16
N GLY A 104 15.31 -10.95 5.68
CA GLY A 104 14.07 -11.56 6.17
C GLY A 104 13.21 -12.12 5.05
N VAL A 105 11.91 -12.20 5.29
CA VAL A 105 10.92 -12.81 4.40
C VAL A 105 9.82 -11.82 4.09
N PHE A 106 9.47 -11.68 2.81
CA PHE A 106 8.43 -10.82 2.29
C PHE A 106 7.38 -11.69 1.63
N ASN A 107 6.12 -11.41 1.93
CA ASN A 107 5.00 -11.86 1.12
C ASN A 107 4.18 -10.63 0.75
N PHE A 108 3.97 -10.37 -0.54
CA PHE A 108 3.24 -9.17 -0.96
C PHE A 108 2.48 -9.37 -2.28
N ALA A 109 1.46 -8.55 -2.50
CA ALA A 109 0.68 -8.54 -3.72
C ALA A 109 0.44 -7.12 -4.23
N LYS A 110 0.08 -7.04 -5.52
CA LYS A 110 -0.36 -5.82 -6.21
C LYS A 110 -1.88 -5.84 -6.33
N VAL A 111 -2.53 -4.70 -6.10
CA VAL A 111 -3.97 -4.52 -6.30
C VAL A 111 -4.27 -4.34 -7.79
N ALA A 112 -4.84 -5.38 -8.42
CA ALA A 112 -5.23 -5.35 -9.83
C ALA A 112 -4.14 -4.76 -10.74
N ASP A 113 -4.47 -3.75 -11.53
CA ASP A 113 -3.57 -3.00 -12.41
C ASP A 113 -2.92 -1.77 -11.74
N ALA A 114 -3.42 -1.33 -10.59
CA ALA A 114 -2.95 -0.14 -9.88
C ALA A 114 -1.58 -0.34 -9.20
N GLU A 115 -0.73 0.68 -9.20
CA GLU A 115 0.54 0.70 -8.46
C GLU A 115 0.30 0.83 -6.94
N VAL A 116 -0.43 -0.13 -6.38
CA VAL A 116 -0.79 -0.24 -4.96
C VAL A 116 -0.41 -1.64 -4.49
N TYR A 117 0.41 -1.70 -3.46
CA TYR A 117 1.00 -2.93 -2.95
C TYR A 117 0.69 -3.08 -1.47
N PHE A 118 0.44 -4.31 -1.04
CA PHE A 118 0.22 -4.66 0.35
C PHE A 118 0.90 -5.99 0.65
N GLY A 119 1.36 -6.18 1.88
CA GLY A 119 2.17 -7.33 2.23
C GLY A 119 2.51 -7.40 3.71
N GLU A 120 3.30 -8.41 4.01
CA GLU A 120 3.88 -8.64 5.32
C GLU A 120 5.38 -8.87 5.20
N TRP A 121 6.06 -8.67 6.32
CA TRP A 121 7.47 -8.97 6.48
C TRP A 121 7.76 -9.53 7.86
N SER A 122 8.71 -10.44 7.96
CA SER A 122 9.36 -10.79 9.23
C SER A 122 10.81 -11.17 9.02
N SER A 123 11.62 -10.98 10.07
CA SER A 123 13.07 -11.21 10.02
C SER A 123 13.46 -12.67 9.73
N THR A 124 12.62 -13.63 10.16
CA THR A 124 12.87 -15.07 10.03
C THR A 124 11.85 -15.81 9.18
N GLY A 125 10.66 -15.25 8.95
CA GLY A 125 9.55 -15.94 8.29
C GLY A 125 8.79 -16.92 9.19
N GLN A 126 9.06 -16.96 10.50
CA GLN A 126 8.35 -17.84 11.43
C GLN A 126 7.03 -17.24 11.91
N VAL A 127 6.05 -18.11 12.20
CA VAL A 127 4.64 -17.74 12.50
C VAL A 127 4.45 -16.85 13.76
N ASN A 128 5.48 -16.74 14.61
CA ASN A 128 5.45 -15.91 15.82
C ASN A 128 6.68 -14.98 15.91
N ASP A 129 7.28 -14.65 14.77
CA ASP A 129 8.37 -13.69 14.76
C ASP A 129 7.86 -12.33 15.23
N ALA A 130 8.44 -11.81 16.32
CA ALA A 130 8.04 -10.53 16.91
C ALA A 130 8.18 -9.35 15.94
N THR A 131 8.99 -9.49 14.90
CA THR A 131 9.17 -8.48 13.85
C THR A 131 8.08 -8.51 12.78
N HIS A 132 7.08 -9.40 12.89
CA HIS A 132 6.00 -9.52 11.91
C HIS A 132 5.28 -8.18 11.70
N THR A 133 5.47 -7.60 10.53
CA THR A 133 4.98 -6.26 10.17
C THR A 133 4.09 -6.37 8.94
N ALA A 134 2.82 -5.97 9.07
CA ALA A 134 1.93 -5.73 7.94
C ALA A 134 2.19 -4.33 7.36
N TYR A 135 2.08 -4.17 6.04
CA TYR A 135 2.30 -2.88 5.38
C TYR A 135 1.51 -2.73 4.07
N TYR A 136 1.36 -1.48 3.64
CA TYR A 136 1.02 -1.15 2.25
C TYR A 136 1.76 0.10 1.78
N SER A 137 1.90 0.21 0.46
CA SER A 137 2.37 1.42 -0.21
C SER A 137 1.72 1.51 -1.59
N GLY A 138 1.12 2.64 -1.90
CA GLY A 138 0.39 2.84 -3.14
C GLY A 138 0.54 4.23 -3.72
N LYS A 139 0.54 4.29 -5.04
CA LYS A 139 0.57 5.53 -5.82
C LYS A 139 -0.84 6.03 -6.06
N ASP A 140 -0.96 7.31 -6.37
CA ASP A 140 -2.22 7.96 -6.76
C ASP A 140 -3.23 7.93 -5.61
N ILE A 141 -2.87 8.50 -4.45
CA ILE A 141 -3.87 8.78 -3.39
C ILE A 141 -5.05 9.51 -4.04
N THR A 142 -6.26 9.07 -3.70
CA THR A 142 -7.49 9.63 -4.27
C THR A 142 -7.59 11.12 -3.98
N THR A 143 -7.56 11.95 -5.02
CA THR A 143 -7.77 13.39 -4.89
C THR A 143 -9.24 13.78 -5.12
N ASN A 144 -9.99 12.93 -5.81
CA ASN A 144 -11.39 13.12 -6.16
C ASN A 144 -12.24 12.04 -5.48
N MET A 145 -12.49 12.19 -4.18
CA MET A 145 -13.29 11.25 -3.39
C MET A 145 -14.78 11.37 -3.74
N PRO A 146 -15.55 10.26 -3.81
CA PRO A 146 -17.01 10.34 -3.84
C PRO A 146 -17.52 11.01 -2.56
N THR A 147 -18.61 11.78 -2.66
CA THR A 147 -19.20 12.52 -1.54
C THR A 147 -20.50 11.90 -1.03
N ALA A 148 -21.03 10.89 -1.73
CA ALA A 148 -22.28 10.20 -1.45
C ALA A 148 -22.27 8.81 -2.08
N GLY A 149 -23.31 8.01 -1.78
CA GLY A 149 -23.46 6.64 -2.29
C GLY A 149 -22.63 5.62 -1.51
N THR A 150 -22.81 4.36 -1.89
CA THR A 150 -22.11 3.21 -1.31
C THR A 150 -21.32 2.45 -2.38
N ALA A 151 -20.21 1.83 -1.97
CA ALA A 151 -19.43 0.95 -2.82
C ALA A 151 -18.91 -0.25 -2.04
N GLU A 152 -18.97 -1.42 -2.64
CA GLU A 152 -18.33 -2.63 -2.11
C GLU A 152 -16.94 -2.80 -2.73
N TYR A 153 -15.95 -3.06 -1.88
CA TYR A 153 -14.59 -3.40 -2.24
C TYR A 153 -14.37 -4.89 -2.04
N SER A 154 -14.06 -5.62 -3.12
CA SER A 154 -13.52 -6.97 -3.01
C SER A 154 -12.06 -6.88 -2.62
N VAL A 155 -11.73 -7.38 -1.43
CA VAL A 155 -10.39 -7.27 -0.83
C VAL A 155 -9.75 -8.64 -0.62
N LYS A 156 -8.42 -8.64 -0.63
CA LYS A 156 -7.59 -9.74 -0.16
C LYS A 156 -6.75 -9.27 1.01
N GLY A 157 -6.64 -10.11 2.04
CA GLY A 157 -5.83 -9.89 3.24
C GLY A 157 -4.72 -10.92 3.36
N ILE A 158 -3.55 -10.47 3.81
CA ILE A 158 -2.35 -11.28 4.00
C ILE A 158 -1.84 -11.13 5.44
N SER A 159 -1.67 -12.28 6.10
CA SER A 159 -1.14 -12.42 7.46
C SER A 159 -0.62 -13.86 7.61
N GLN A 160 0.58 -14.04 8.13
CA GLN A 160 1.25 -15.33 8.30
C GLN A 160 1.22 -16.21 7.04
N TYR A 161 1.49 -15.60 5.87
CA TYR A 161 1.30 -16.25 4.58
C TYR A 161 2.32 -17.37 4.35
N ASN A 162 1.80 -18.56 4.08
CA ASN A 162 2.57 -19.78 3.82
C ASN A 162 2.38 -20.34 2.39
N GLY A 163 1.74 -19.58 1.50
CA GLY A 163 1.42 -19.98 0.13
C GLY A 163 -0.08 -20.10 -0.15
N GLY A 164 -0.45 -20.27 -1.42
CA GLY A 164 -1.84 -20.45 -1.82
C GLY A 164 -2.67 -19.16 -1.85
N ALA A 165 -3.93 -19.25 -1.43
CA ALA A 165 -4.90 -18.16 -1.46
C ALA A 165 -4.79 -17.26 -0.23
N MET A 166 -5.00 -15.96 -0.43
CA MET A 166 -5.16 -14.96 0.63
C MET A 166 -6.57 -14.96 1.19
N ALA A 167 -6.74 -14.45 2.42
CA ALA A 167 -8.04 -14.25 3.03
C ALA A 167 -8.87 -13.30 2.17
N ALA A 168 -10.06 -13.72 1.75
CA ALA A 168 -10.96 -12.89 0.96
C ALA A 168 -11.93 -12.13 1.87
N GLY A 169 -12.40 -10.99 1.40
CA GLY A 169 -13.35 -10.16 2.13
C GLY A 169 -14.09 -9.18 1.25
N THR A 170 -15.08 -8.55 1.87
CA THR A 170 -15.80 -7.40 1.30
C THR A 170 -15.83 -6.29 2.34
N LEU A 171 -15.41 -5.10 1.94
CA LEU A 171 -15.58 -3.88 2.73
C LEU A 171 -16.55 -2.93 2.01
N THR A 172 -17.54 -2.43 2.73
CA THR A 172 -18.53 -1.50 2.19
C THR A 172 -18.21 -0.10 2.66
N ALA A 173 -17.89 0.79 1.72
CA ALA A 173 -17.79 2.21 1.97
C ALA A 173 -19.15 2.87 1.79
N ASN A 174 -19.53 3.72 2.73
CA ASN A 174 -20.60 4.71 2.57
C ASN A 174 -19.96 6.10 2.62
N PHE A 175 -19.91 6.77 1.48
CA PHE A 175 -19.22 8.05 1.35
C PHE A 175 -20.03 9.21 1.94
N GLY A 176 -21.36 9.06 2.03
CA GLY A 176 -22.24 10.07 2.65
C GLY A 176 -22.12 10.08 4.17
N THR A 177 -22.15 8.90 4.80
CA THR A 177 -21.97 8.75 6.26
C THR A 177 -20.51 8.63 6.69
N LYS A 178 -19.60 8.54 5.72
CA LYS A 178 -18.16 8.39 5.93
C LYS A 178 -17.78 7.16 6.75
N SER A 179 -18.37 6.01 6.45
CA SER A 179 -18.05 4.74 7.09
C SER A 179 -17.45 3.74 6.10
N LEU A 180 -16.58 2.86 6.59
CA LEU A 180 -16.03 1.72 5.88
C LEU A 180 -16.10 0.51 6.82
N ALA A 181 -16.92 -0.48 6.51
CA ALA A 181 -17.13 -1.62 7.38
C ALA A 181 -17.25 -2.94 6.61
N GLY A 182 -16.92 -4.06 7.25
CA GLY A 182 -17.03 -5.39 6.66
C GLY A 182 -16.04 -6.38 7.25
N ASN A 183 -15.75 -7.46 6.53
CA ASN A 183 -14.89 -8.52 7.02
C ASN A 183 -13.87 -8.96 5.97
N ILE A 184 -12.69 -9.35 6.44
CA ILE A 184 -11.63 -9.98 5.65
C ILE A 184 -11.24 -11.28 6.37
N GLY A 185 -11.62 -12.42 5.80
CA GLY A 185 -11.62 -13.67 6.55
C GLY A 185 -12.44 -13.54 7.84
N ALA A 186 -11.81 -13.77 8.99
CA ALA A 186 -12.43 -13.63 10.32
C ALA A 186 -12.25 -12.24 10.96
N THR A 187 -11.50 -11.34 10.33
CA THR A 187 -11.24 -10.00 10.87
C THR A 187 -12.36 -9.05 10.48
N ASN A 188 -13.04 -8.46 11.46
CA ASN A 188 -14.01 -7.39 11.27
C ASN A 188 -13.31 -6.03 11.21
N ILE A 189 -13.77 -5.17 10.30
CA ILE A 189 -13.31 -3.80 10.11
C ILE A 189 -14.49 -2.86 10.36
N ASP A 190 -14.28 -1.83 11.17
CA ASP A 190 -15.21 -0.71 11.35
C ASP A 190 -14.42 0.59 11.42
N ALA A 191 -14.43 1.36 10.33
CA ALA A 191 -13.59 2.53 10.16
C ALA A 191 -14.35 3.76 9.68
N THR A 192 -13.83 4.93 10.05
CA THR A 192 -14.30 6.22 9.55
C THR A 192 -13.46 6.69 8.37
N ILE A 193 -14.14 7.09 7.28
CA ILE A 193 -13.54 7.70 6.10
C ILE A 193 -13.25 9.19 6.38
N LYS A 194 -12.05 9.64 6.05
CA LYS A 194 -11.61 11.02 6.23
C LYS A 194 -11.50 11.75 4.89
N ASN A 195 -11.59 13.08 4.92
CA ASN A 195 -11.57 13.91 3.71
C ASN A 195 -10.25 13.85 2.95
N ASN A 196 -9.16 13.46 3.60
CA ASN A 196 -7.83 13.32 2.99
C ASN A 196 -7.61 11.92 2.38
N ALA A 197 -8.69 11.25 1.95
CA ALA A 197 -8.65 9.90 1.36
C ALA A 197 -8.00 8.83 2.25
N THR A 198 -8.03 9.03 3.57
CA THR A 198 -7.64 8.01 4.54
C THR A 198 -8.86 7.41 5.22
N PHE A 199 -8.69 6.26 5.86
CA PHE A 199 -9.65 5.72 6.82
C PHE A 199 -8.91 5.20 8.05
N ALA A 200 -9.59 5.24 9.19
CA ALA A 200 -9.09 4.65 10.43
C ALA A 200 -10.24 4.24 11.36
N GLY A 201 -10.03 3.20 12.17
CA GLY A 201 -10.98 2.74 13.18
C GLY A 201 -10.56 1.41 13.80
N ASP A 202 -11.54 0.58 14.13
CA ASP A 202 -11.34 -0.64 14.88
C ASP A 202 -11.18 -1.87 13.96
N ALA A 203 -10.34 -2.79 14.40
CA ALA A 203 -10.24 -4.14 13.86
C ALA A 203 -10.52 -5.15 14.98
N THR A 204 -11.38 -6.13 14.71
CA THR A 204 -11.68 -7.20 15.68
C THR A 204 -11.45 -8.57 15.07
N LEU A 205 -10.60 -9.39 15.69
CA LEU A 205 -10.31 -10.75 15.26
C LEU A 205 -10.58 -11.73 16.41
N ASN A 206 -11.66 -12.51 16.33
CA ASN A 206 -12.04 -13.49 17.34
C ASN A 206 -12.05 -12.92 18.79
N GLY A 207 -12.51 -11.67 18.94
CA GLY A 207 -12.56 -10.96 20.22
C GLY A 207 -11.27 -10.21 20.61
N ALA A 208 -10.16 -10.41 19.89
CA ALA A 208 -9.00 -9.55 20.02
C ALA A 208 -9.30 -8.19 19.38
N LEU A 209 -9.05 -7.12 20.13
CA LEU A 209 -9.21 -5.74 19.68
C LEU A 209 -7.89 -5.24 19.09
N GLY A 210 -8.00 -4.53 17.98
CA GLY A 210 -6.92 -3.88 17.28
C GLY A 210 -7.44 -2.66 16.54
N GLU A 211 -6.57 -2.06 15.74
CA GLU A 211 -6.88 -0.88 14.94
C GLU A 211 -6.74 -1.19 13.45
N THR A 212 -7.42 -0.43 12.61
CA THR A 212 -7.23 -0.43 11.16
C THR A 212 -6.96 0.97 10.64
N ARG A 213 -6.06 1.06 9.66
CA ARG A 213 -5.65 2.32 9.01
C ARG A 213 -5.38 2.06 7.54
N GLY A 214 -5.72 3.02 6.68
CA GLY A 214 -5.48 2.87 5.25
C GLY A 214 -5.78 4.10 4.40
N HIS A 215 -5.62 3.92 3.09
CA HIS A 215 -5.86 4.95 2.08
C HIS A 215 -6.76 4.43 0.96
N PHE A 216 -7.48 5.38 0.33
CA PHE A 216 -8.12 5.20 -0.96
C PHE A 216 -7.18 5.67 -2.09
N PHE A 217 -7.14 4.94 -3.19
CA PHE A 217 -6.29 5.20 -4.35
C PHE A 217 -7.10 5.23 -5.66
N GLY A 218 -6.56 5.93 -6.65
CA GLY A 218 -7.17 6.12 -7.98
C GLY A 218 -8.35 7.09 -7.97
N ASP A 219 -8.78 7.50 -9.17
CA ASP A 219 -9.93 8.40 -9.31
C ASP A 219 -11.20 7.78 -8.71
N GLN A 220 -12.00 8.61 -8.03
CA GLN A 220 -13.24 8.18 -7.38
C GLN A 220 -13.05 6.96 -6.46
N ALA A 221 -11.96 6.96 -5.68
CA ALA A 221 -11.66 5.94 -4.68
C ALA A 221 -11.67 4.51 -5.23
N LYS A 222 -11.12 4.30 -6.43
CA LYS A 222 -11.24 3.02 -7.17
C LYS A 222 -10.61 1.83 -6.42
N HIS A 223 -9.58 2.08 -5.63
CA HIS A 223 -8.84 1.06 -4.90
C HIS A 223 -8.66 1.44 -3.43
N ILE A 224 -8.41 0.44 -2.58
CA ILE A 224 -8.01 0.64 -1.18
C ILE A 224 -6.81 -0.23 -0.86
N ALA A 225 -6.01 0.23 0.09
CA ALA A 225 -5.10 -0.61 0.85
C ALA A 225 -5.01 -0.13 2.29
N GLY A 226 -4.76 -1.06 3.20
CA GLY A 226 -4.72 -0.80 4.63
C GLY A 226 -3.96 -1.87 5.41
N VAL A 227 -3.80 -1.60 6.70
CA VAL A 227 -3.32 -2.56 7.69
C VAL A 227 -4.33 -2.70 8.82
N THR A 228 -4.30 -3.85 9.49
CA THR A 228 -4.77 -4.00 10.86
C THR A 228 -3.58 -4.26 11.77
N GLU A 229 -3.61 -3.66 12.94
CA GLU A 229 -2.59 -3.81 13.98
C GLU A 229 -3.23 -4.31 15.26
N PHE A 230 -2.67 -5.36 15.83
CA PHE A 230 -3.07 -5.93 17.11
C PHE A 230 -1.89 -5.91 18.09
N SER A 231 -2.18 -5.96 19.39
CA SER A 231 -1.13 -6.08 20.42
C SER A 231 -0.29 -7.35 20.27
N ASP A 232 -0.89 -8.42 19.73
CA ASP A 232 -0.17 -9.58 19.23
C ASP A 232 0.07 -9.41 17.73
N HIS A 233 1.25 -8.91 17.39
CA HIS A 233 1.64 -8.63 16.01
C HIS A 233 1.63 -9.86 15.11
N SER A 234 1.60 -11.10 15.62
CA SER A 234 1.39 -12.28 14.78
C SER A 234 0.04 -12.24 14.03
N LYS A 235 -0.91 -11.45 14.52
CA LYS A 235 -2.26 -11.25 13.96
C LYS A 235 -2.37 -10.06 13.02
N ASP A 236 -1.34 -9.23 12.91
CA ASP A 236 -1.35 -8.09 12.00
C ASP A 236 -1.65 -8.55 10.57
N MET A 237 -2.34 -7.73 9.80
CA MET A 237 -2.75 -8.09 8.45
C MET A 237 -2.67 -6.87 7.56
N ALA A 238 -2.10 -7.04 6.37
CA ALA A 238 -2.23 -6.04 5.31
C ALA A 238 -3.35 -6.47 4.36
N PHE A 239 -4.04 -5.50 3.76
CA PHE A 239 -5.07 -5.79 2.79
C PHE A 239 -5.09 -4.78 1.65
N GLY A 240 -5.62 -5.21 0.52
CA GLY A 240 -5.84 -4.37 -0.64
C GLY A 240 -6.95 -4.90 -1.53
N GLY A 241 -7.60 -4.01 -2.27
CA GLY A 241 -8.74 -4.37 -3.10
C GLY A 241 -9.23 -3.26 -4.02
N SER A 242 -10.21 -3.61 -4.85
CA SER A 242 -10.82 -2.69 -5.82
C SER A 242 -12.33 -2.65 -5.60
N ARG A 243 -12.94 -1.48 -5.82
CA ARG A 243 -14.39 -1.36 -5.75
C ARG A 243 -15.09 -1.94 -6.97
N GLY A 244 -16.30 -2.41 -6.76
CA GLY A 244 -17.32 -2.53 -7.79
C GLY A 244 -17.92 -1.16 -8.17
N ASN A 245 -19.14 -1.19 -8.69
CA ASN A 245 -19.88 0.03 -9.01
C ASN A 245 -20.29 0.78 -7.74
N ILE A 246 -20.44 2.11 -7.85
CA ILE A 246 -21.05 2.92 -6.80
C ILE A 246 -22.57 2.87 -7.00
N SER A 247 -23.28 2.51 -5.94
CA SER A 247 -24.73 2.61 -5.85
C SER A 247 -25.09 3.96 -5.22
N GLN A 248 -26.01 4.70 -5.86
CA GLN A 248 -26.50 6.00 -5.35
C GLN A 248 -27.69 5.83 -4.41
#